data_AF-A0A9X2XWK8-F1
#
_entry.id   AF-A0A9X2XWK8-F1
#
_cell.length_a   1.000
_cell.length_b   1.000
_cell.length_c   1.000
_cell.angle_alpha   90.00
_cell.angle_beta   90.00
_cell.angle_gamma   90.00
#
_symmetry.space_group_name_H-M   'P 1'
#
loop_
_entity.id
_entity.type
_entity.pdbx_description
1 polymer ?
#
loop_
_entity_poly.entity_id
_entity_poly.type
_entity_poly.pdbx_seq_one_letter_code
_entity_poly.pdbx_strand_id
1 'polypeptide(L)'
;MSHQGKKWVIVFLIYADFRIDKTFPMNEEMKIELDLMLREILTTPINTGNARLYVILNGIKYKVQESQGVQIENRTLLYEIINPERKSINQFGCFQIIENIVYEPGKPNPNNVQNPEKLKRILEKIKVMEKEEVVLITWDHGSAFGIFREEISKPPTTIRKPIYQELDNYPYLKAFWERAMEERSFSDTINKERENRGDIIIQSGYDLFKLSLKEDTQNIFANLLYNIEIDNFIEVKKNEMEPSKLVFNKEKYFRSNGLERHDFNIEEMNQEFLLEENVTEILKNDELAESLSDWLGNKKVGVLLMMNCWMMNLHTMYSLRKSVQCLIAPQGNIAIPGYNYRGILRYLYKPLSPFRTNQALAIKCVKTCENKYAKKREEKIHKKLTQVHEKIDSWKIIAIDLQKEQDEQFLFDKQITLLKCIVESLISEINSASEFKYMFKYIRSVSFDYTSGKSRMIDIINWLLSIRHSDLNSFPSKLTATIKHEIMKLKNITVGDMNNLPIVLAKSKGKSIFNNGSASIRLEPTGYSIFFPEKKIDNDPNLIHNIRSDLFLTEFLTNWNTFLNNIDSGI
;
A
#
# COMPACT_ATOMS: atom_id res chain seq x y z
N MET A 1 2.49 -29.39 26.00
CA MET A 1 3.58 -29.32 25.01
C MET A 1 4.24 -27.96 25.12
N SER A 2 5.53 -27.89 25.44
CA SER A 2 6.25 -26.62 25.64
C SER A 2 6.45 -25.89 24.31
N HIS A 3 5.80 -24.72 24.14
CA HIS A 3 5.98 -23.78 23.02
C HIS A 3 7.39 -23.15 22.99
N GLN A 4 8.44 -23.97 22.84
CA GLN A 4 9.80 -23.47 22.77
C GLN A 4 10.11 -22.93 21.38
N GLY A 5 10.28 -21.61 21.30
CA GLY A 5 11.40 -21.05 20.54
C GLY A 5 11.07 -20.28 19.27
N LYS A 6 10.69 -19.01 19.48
CA LYS A 6 10.69 -17.82 18.61
C LYS A 6 10.23 -17.96 17.15
N LYS A 7 9.29 -17.12 16.72
CA LYS A 7 9.14 -16.79 15.29
C LYS A 7 8.81 -15.32 15.10
N TRP A 8 9.80 -14.58 14.63
CA TRP A 8 9.57 -13.22 14.18
C TRP A 8 10.22 -12.95 12.85
N VAL A 9 9.53 -13.37 11.79
CA VAL A 9 9.59 -12.66 10.53
C VAL A 9 8.67 -11.45 10.69
N ILE A 10 9.24 -10.26 10.65
CA ILE A 10 8.55 -8.99 10.77
C ILE A 10 8.63 -8.30 9.42
N VAL A 11 7.49 -7.99 8.83
CA VAL A 11 7.45 -7.29 7.55
C VAL A 11 6.84 -5.91 7.77
N PHE A 12 7.57 -4.87 7.38
CA PHE A 12 7.06 -3.51 7.29
C PHE A 12 6.75 -3.23 5.83
N LEU A 13 5.48 -2.98 5.53
CA LEU A 13 5.04 -2.55 4.22
C LEU A 13 4.76 -1.05 4.29
N ILE A 14 5.56 -0.27 3.58
CA ILE A 14 5.45 1.19 3.64
C ILE A 14 4.82 1.71 2.35
N TYR A 15 3.81 2.53 2.55
CA TYR A 15 2.95 3.11 1.52
C TYR A 15 3.55 4.35 0.88
N ALA A 16 3.20 4.52 -0.40
CA ALA A 16 3.38 5.75 -1.14
C ALA A 16 2.13 6.04 -2.00
N ASP A 17 1.40 7.12 -1.69
CA ASP A 17 0.26 7.61 -2.47
C ASP A 17 0.75 8.37 -3.72
N PHE A 18 0.16 8.09 -4.89
CA PHE A 18 0.46 8.79 -6.16
C PHE A 18 -0.76 9.49 -6.76
N ARG A 19 -1.86 9.63 -6.02
CA ARG A 19 -3.12 10.17 -6.55
C ARG A 19 -3.18 11.70 -6.63
N ILE A 20 -2.04 12.40 -6.66
CA ILE A 20 -2.04 13.85 -6.88
C ILE A 20 -1.62 14.14 -8.32
N ASP A 21 -2.61 14.61 -9.08
CA ASP A 21 -2.58 15.02 -10.49
C ASP A 21 -1.73 16.29 -10.75
N LYS A 22 -0.58 16.41 -10.09
CA LYS A 22 0.37 17.52 -10.28
C LYS A 22 1.80 17.00 -10.11
N THR A 23 2.57 17.09 -11.18
CA THR A 23 4.05 17.21 -11.36
C THR A 23 5.00 16.97 -10.18
N PHE A 24 4.76 16.00 -9.29
CA PHE A 24 5.66 15.76 -8.16
C PHE A 24 6.51 14.50 -8.37
N PRO A 25 7.87 14.61 -8.47
CA PRO A 25 8.77 13.61 -7.85
C PRO A 25 8.27 13.26 -6.44
N MET A 26 8.68 12.10 -5.88
CA MET A 26 8.43 11.71 -4.48
C MET A 26 8.24 12.97 -3.62
N ASN A 27 7.02 13.21 -3.12
CA ASN A 27 6.71 14.51 -2.54
C ASN A 27 7.69 14.78 -1.39
N GLU A 28 7.96 16.05 -1.12
CA GLU A 28 8.97 16.45 -0.13
C GLU A 28 8.79 15.72 1.22
N GLU A 29 7.53 15.62 1.61
CA GLU A 29 6.99 14.81 2.68
C GLU A 29 7.54 13.38 2.74
N MET A 30 7.39 12.61 1.65
CA MET A 30 7.86 11.24 1.55
C MET A 30 9.38 11.15 1.53
N LYS A 31 10.09 12.11 0.90
CA LYS A 31 11.57 12.14 0.96
C LYS A 31 12.05 12.29 2.39
N ILE A 32 11.42 13.20 3.14
CA ILE A 32 11.70 13.41 4.56
C ILE A 32 11.38 12.13 5.35
N GLU A 33 10.25 11.48 5.09
CA GLU A 33 9.86 10.25 5.80
C GLU A 33 10.82 9.09 5.54
N LEU A 34 11.16 8.85 4.27
CA LEU A 34 12.10 7.83 3.85
C LEU A 34 13.49 8.10 4.44
N ASP A 35 14.01 9.33 4.34
CA ASP A 35 15.29 9.70 4.94
C ASP A 35 15.31 9.48 6.47
N LEU A 36 14.23 9.87 7.17
CA LEU A 36 14.11 9.67 8.60
C LEU A 36 14.02 8.19 8.97
N MET A 37 13.31 7.37 8.20
CA MET A 37 13.30 5.92 8.40
C MET A 37 14.70 5.33 8.19
N LEU A 38 15.36 5.63 7.07
CA LEU A 38 16.70 5.12 6.75
C LEU A 38 17.73 5.59 7.80
N ARG A 39 17.58 6.81 8.30
CA ARG A 39 18.33 7.29 9.47
C ARG A 39 18.10 6.43 10.69
N GLU A 40 16.85 6.15 11.05
CA GLU A 40 16.53 5.35 12.22
C GLU A 40 17.06 3.92 12.09
N ILE A 41 17.04 3.37 10.87
CA ILE A 41 17.64 2.09 10.52
C ILE A 41 19.15 2.13 10.73
N LEU A 42 19.87 3.14 10.21
CA LEU A 42 21.34 3.19 10.33
C LEU A 42 21.84 3.61 11.72
N THR A 43 21.06 4.40 12.47
CA THR A 43 21.51 4.98 13.75
C THR A 43 20.93 4.29 14.99
N THR A 44 20.17 3.20 14.82
CA THR A 44 19.66 2.39 15.93
C THR A 44 20.40 1.06 15.97
N PRO A 45 21.38 0.87 16.88
CA PRO A 45 22.18 -0.34 16.94
C PRO A 45 21.33 -1.60 16.93
N ILE A 46 21.58 -2.45 15.95
CA ILE A 46 20.99 -3.78 15.88
C ILE A 46 21.89 -4.81 16.58
N ASN A 47 21.28 -5.80 17.22
CA ASN A 47 21.97 -7.00 17.70
C ASN A 47 21.79 -8.10 16.65
N THR A 48 22.76 -8.20 15.74
CA THR A 48 22.77 -9.19 14.64
C THR A 48 22.81 -10.64 15.12
N GLY A 49 23.21 -10.89 16.37
CA GLY A 49 23.11 -12.21 16.98
C GLY A 49 21.67 -12.64 17.30
N ASN A 50 20.72 -11.70 17.28
CA ASN A 50 19.30 -11.96 17.56
C ASN A 50 18.43 -11.88 16.30
N ALA A 51 18.65 -10.87 15.45
CA ALA A 51 17.85 -10.68 14.24
C ALA A 51 18.67 -10.13 13.08
N ARG A 52 18.35 -10.53 11.85
CA ARG A 52 18.84 -9.91 10.61
C ARG A 52 17.84 -8.86 10.12
N LEU A 53 18.34 -7.73 9.61
CA LEU A 53 17.52 -6.66 9.08
C LEU A 53 17.77 -6.50 7.58
N TYR A 54 16.71 -6.54 6.80
CA TYR A 54 16.71 -6.29 5.37
C TYR A 54 15.89 -5.05 5.05
N VAL A 55 16.36 -4.26 4.09
CA VAL A 55 15.64 -3.14 3.50
C VAL A 55 15.48 -3.43 2.01
N ILE A 56 14.23 -3.46 1.53
CA ILE A 56 13.89 -3.56 0.11
C ILE A 56 13.40 -2.20 -0.34
N LEU A 57 14.08 -1.60 -1.31
CA LEU A 57 13.62 -0.38 -2.00
C LEU A 57 13.19 -0.77 -3.42
N ASN A 58 11.90 -0.63 -3.71
CA ASN A 58 11.30 -1.03 -4.98
C ASN A 58 11.05 0.14 -5.92
N GLY A 59 11.03 -0.14 -7.22
CA GLY A 59 10.66 0.83 -8.24
C GLY A 59 11.60 2.04 -8.30
N ILE A 60 12.84 1.87 -7.87
CA ILE A 60 13.81 2.96 -7.85
C ILE A 60 14.29 3.22 -9.28
N LYS A 61 14.07 4.44 -9.79
CA LYS A 61 14.50 4.86 -11.13
C LYS A 61 16.01 5.11 -11.16
N TYR A 62 16.77 4.16 -11.72
CA TYR A 62 18.20 4.22 -11.97
C TYR A 62 18.52 4.90 -13.28
N LYS A 63 19.51 5.79 -13.27
CA LYS A 63 20.14 6.29 -14.49
C LYS A 63 21.24 5.31 -14.88
N VAL A 64 20.98 4.51 -15.90
CA VAL A 64 21.92 3.58 -16.50
C VAL A 64 22.64 4.30 -17.62
N GLN A 65 23.92 4.60 -17.40
CA GLN A 65 24.78 5.13 -18.45
C GLN A 65 25.30 3.93 -19.22
N GLU A 66 24.67 3.67 -20.36
CA GLU A 66 25.10 2.65 -21.29
C GLU A 66 25.93 3.30 -22.40
N SER A 67 26.61 2.50 -23.20
CA SER A 67 27.29 2.99 -24.39
C SER A 67 26.37 3.74 -25.36
N GLN A 68 25.05 3.48 -25.27
CA GLN A 68 24.01 4.01 -26.16
C GLN A 68 23.32 5.29 -25.69
N GLY A 69 23.72 5.80 -24.53
CA GLY A 69 23.10 6.95 -23.90
C GLY A 69 22.59 6.62 -22.51
N VAL A 70 21.69 7.48 -22.04
CA VAL A 70 21.17 7.41 -20.68
C VAL A 70 19.83 6.70 -20.69
N GLN A 71 19.77 5.46 -20.19
CA GLN A 71 18.52 4.77 -19.94
C GLN A 71 18.07 5.01 -18.49
N ILE A 72 16.76 5.16 -18.28
CA ILE A 72 16.18 5.14 -16.93
C ILE A 72 15.48 3.81 -16.72
N GLU A 73 15.92 3.06 -15.71
CA GLU A 73 15.38 1.73 -15.41
C GLU A 73 14.82 1.66 -13.99
N ASN A 74 13.75 0.89 -13.79
CA ASN A 74 13.25 0.59 -12.46
C ASN A 74 13.98 -0.64 -11.90
N ARG A 75 14.67 -0.46 -10.78
CA ARG A 75 15.38 -1.55 -10.09
C ARG A 75 14.78 -1.77 -8.70
N THR A 76 14.83 -3.03 -8.26
CA THR A 76 14.60 -3.39 -6.86
C THR A 76 15.95 -3.60 -6.19
N LEU A 77 16.12 -2.96 -5.04
CA LEU A 77 17.34 -2.97 -4.26
C LEU A 77 17.09 -3.73 -2.95
N LEU A 78 17.90 -4.73 -2.67
CA LEU A 78 17.88 -5.47 -1.42
C LEU A 78 19.16 -5.17 -0.63
N TYR A 79 19.02 -4.54 0.52
CA TYR A 79 20.10 -4.26 1.46
C TYR A 79 19.97 -5.15 2.68
N GLU A 80 21.06 -5.81 3.08
CA GLU A 80 21.23 -6.34 4.42
C GLU A 80 21.85 -5.24 5.30
N ILE A 81 21.33 -5.07 6.52
CA ILE A 81 21.89 -4.16 7.52
C ILE A 81 22.53 -5.00 8.62
N ILE A 82 23.79 -4.71 8.92
CA ILE A 82 24.61 -5.44 9.89
C ILE A 82 25.19 -4.51 10.95
N ASN A 83 25.63 -5.10 12.06
CA ASN A 83 26.39 -4.42 13.11
C ASN A 83 27.36 -5.40 13.80
N PRO A 84 28.41 -5.85 13.09
CA PRO A 84 29.29 -6.93 13.55
C PRO A 84 30.03 -6.59 14.85
N GLU A 85 30.39 -5.32 15.03
CA GLU A 85 31.19 -4.83 16.16
C GLU A 85 30.35 -4.19 17.28
N ARG A 86 29.01 -4.33 17.24
CA ARG A 86 28.09 -3.69 18.20
C ARG A 86 28.34 -2.17 18.35
N LYS A 87 28.66 -1.53 17.22
CA LYS A 87 28.88 -0.09 17.11
C LYS A 87 27.60 0.68 17.39
N SER A 88 27.76 1.98 17.64
CA SER A 88 26.64 2.92 17.82
C SER A 88 25.82 3.17 16.54
N ILE A 89 26.36 2.78 15.40
CA ILE A 89 25.73 2.85 14.07
C ILE A 89 25.80 1.48 13.40
N ASN A 90 24.79 1.18 12.59
CA ASN A 90 24.77 0.02 11.72
C ASN A 90 25.50 0.32 10.41
N GLN A 91 25.80 -0.74 9.68
CA GLN A 91 26.53 -0.72 8.42
C GLN A 91 25.75 -1.50 7.36
N PHE A 92 26.02 -1.20 6.10
CA PHE A 92 25.55 -2.03 4.99
C PHE A 92 26.31 -3.35 5.00
N GLY A 93 25.57 -4.45 4.95
CA GLY A 93 26.09 -5.81 4.74
C GLY A 93 26.01 -6.17 3.27
N CYS A 94 25.50 -7.37 2.97
CA CYS A 94 25.25 -7.79 1.60
C CYS A 94 24.28 -6.82 0.91
N PHE A 95 24.52 -6.55 -0.37
CA PHE A 95 23.67 -5.72 -1.21
C PHE A 95 23.43 -6.45 -2.53
N GLN A 96 22.21 -6.37 -3.05
CA GLN A 96 21.84 -6.98 -4.33
C GLN A 96 20.91 -6.04 -5.11
N ILE A 97 21.25 -5.81 -6.38
CA ILE A 97 20.32 -5.27 -7.37
C ILE A 97 19.56 -6.46 -7.94
N ILE A 98 18.27 -6.54 -7.66
CA ILE A 98 17.43 -7.61 -8.17
C ILE A 98 16.92 -7.17 -9.53
N GLU A 99 17.51 -7.74 -10.57
CA GLU A 99 17.09 -7.47 -11.94
C GLU A 99 15.72 -8.10 -12.18
N ASN A 100 14.77 -7.27 -12.61
CA ASN A 100 13.41 -7.69 -12.91
C ASN A 100 13.33 -8.31 -14.32
N ILE A 101 14.24 -9.22 -14.65
CA ILE A 101 14.28 -9.89 -15.96
C ILE A 101 13.30 -11.07 -15.91
N VAL A 102 12.03 -10.76 -16.09
CA VAL A 102 11.15 -11.65 -16.87
C VAL A 102 10.96 -10.93 -18.20
N TYR A 103 12.01 -10.96 -19.03
CA TYR A 103 11.90 -10.43 -20.38
C TYR A 103 11.16 -11.46 -21.23
N GLU A 104 9.85 -11.31 -21.34
CA GLU A 104 9.12 -11.87 -22.47
C GLU A 104 9.20 -10.83 -23.59
N PRO A 105 9.90 -11.13 -24.71
CA PRO A 105 9.97 -10.21 -25.84
C PRO A 105 8.56 -9.79 -26.27
N GLY A 106 8.29 -8.49 -26.30
CA GLY A 106 7.00 -7.93 -26.73
C GLY A 106 5.96 -7.72 -25.62
N LYS A 107 6.24 -8.01 -24.35
CA LYS A 107 5.36 -7.65 -23.24
C LYS A 107 5.95 -6.51 -22.39
N PRO A 108 5.13 -5.53 -21.97
CA PRO A 108 5.57 -4.54 -21.00
C PRO A 108 6.03 -5.24 -19.74
N ASN A 109 7.14 -4.78 -19.18
CA ASN A 109 7.71 -5.34 -17.97
C ASN A 109 7.14 -4.56 -16.77
N PRO A 110 6.13 -5.08 -16.03
CA PRO A 110 5.62 -4.42 -14.84
C PRO A 110 6.70 -4.46 -13.75
N ASN A 111 7.62 -3.51 -13.76
CA ASN A 111 8.88 -3.52 -13.01
C ASN A 111 8.74 -3.25 -11.50
N ASN A 112 7.62 -3.65 -10.89
CA ASN A 112 7.32 -3.39 -9.49
C ASN A 112 7.14 -4.71 -8.72
N VAL A 113 7.18 -4.62 -7.39
CA VAL A 113 6.87 -5.74 -6.48
C VAL A 113 5.38 -6.07 -6.41
N GLN A 114 4.59 -5.43 -7.26
CA GLN A 114 3.16 -5.62 -7.30
C GLN A 114 2.78 -6.89 -8.08
N ASN A 115 3.78 -7.52 -8.71
CA ASN A 115 3.71 -8.86 -9.24
C ASN A 115 4.09 -9.90 -8.14
N PRO A 116 3.22 -10.88 -7.84
CA PRO A 116 3.47 -11.87 -6.78
C PRO A 116 4.74 -12.69 -7.00
N GLU A 117 5.02 -13.10 -8.25
CA GLU A 117 6.23 -13.88 -8.59
C GLU A 117 7.51 -13.08 -8.39
N LYS A 118 7.48 -11.76 -8.63
CA LYS A 118 8.63 -10.89 -8.34
C LYS A 118 8.86 -10.76 -6.84
N LEU A 119 7.80 -10.51 -6.07
CA LEU A 119 7.90 -10.48 -4.61
C LEU A 119 8.46 -11.80 -4.08
N LYS A 120 7.94 -12.93 -4.55
CA LYS A 120 8.43 -14.28 -4.20
C LYS A 120 9.92 -14.44 -4.47
N ARG A 121 10.40 -14.09 -5.68
CA ARG A 121 11.84 -14.15 -6.02
C ARG A 121 12.71 -13.29 -5.11
N ILE A 122 12.22 -12.12 -4.70
CA ILE A 122 12.94 -11.25 -3.76
C ILE A 122 12.99 -11.90 -2.37
N LEU A 123 11.85 -12.42 -1.88
CA LEU A 123 11.74 -13.08 -0.59
C LEU A 123 12.60 -14.35 -0.53
N GLU A 124 12.71 -15.12 -1.61
CA GLU A 124 13.56 -16.31 -1.73
C GLU A 124 15.06 -16.02 -1.53
N LYS A 125 15.51 -14.78 -1.79
CA LYS A 125 16.89 -14.36 -1.47
C LYS A 125 17.13 -14.29 0.05
N ILE A 126 16.07 -14.18 0.84
CA ILE A 126 16.11 -14.06 2.30
C ILE A 126 15.79 -15.42 2.94
N LYS A 127 16.81 -16.26 3.13
CA LYS A 127 16.64 -17.58 3.77
C LYS A 127 16.28 -17.43 5.25
N VAL A 128 15.10 -17.90 5.69
CA VAL A 128 14.65 -17.80 7.10
C VAL A 128 14.98 -19.07 7.90
N MET A 129 15.92 -18.98 8.83
CA MET A 129 16.30 -20.12 9.68
C MET A 129 15.25 -20.41 10.79
N GLU A 130 15.35 -21.56 11.47
CA GLU A 130 14.36 -21.99 12.46
C GLU A 130 14.31 -21.13 13.73
N LYS A 131 15.48 -20.70 14.23
CA LYS A 131 15.62 -19.99 15.52
C LYS A 131 15.92 -18.49 15.36
N GLU A 132 15.71 -17.99 14.14
CA GLU A 132 16.11 -16.66 13.73
C GLU A 132 14.92 -15.69 13.69
N GLU A 133 15.21 -14.43 13.99
CA GLU A 133 14.29 -13.32 13.74
C GLU A 133 14.76 -12.58 12.49
N VAL A 134 13.84 -12.32 11.57
CA VAL A 134 14.12 -11.59 10.33
C VAL A 134 13.24 -10.36 10.33
N VAL A 135 13.84 -9.19 10.18
CA VAL A 135 13.14 -7.93 10.01
C VAL A 135 13.28 -7.53 8.56
N LEU A 136 12.16 -7.36 7.88
CA LEU A 136 12.10 -6.92 6.50
C LEU A 136 11.37 -5.59 6.44
N ILE A 137 12.03 -4.56 5.94
CA ILE A 137 11.43 -3.25 5.67
C ILE A 137 11.32 -3.10 4.17
N THR A 138 10.11 -2.88 3.67
CA THR A 138 9.88 -2.64 2.25
C THR A 138 9.39 -1.22 2.06
N TRP A 139 9.91 -0.58 1.03
CA TRP A 139 9.42 0.69 0.50
C TRP A 139 9.08 0.48 -0.96
N ASP A 140 7.88 0.90 -1.37
CA ASP A 140 7.49 0.90 -2.78
C ASP A 140 6.86 2.23 -3.19
N HIS A 141 6.99 2.56 -4.47
CA HIS A 141 6.35 3.70 -5.11
C HIS A 141 4.96 3.29 -5.62
N GLY A 142 4.01 3.10 -4.71
CA GLY A 142 2.59 2.94 -5.05
C GLY A 142 1.79 2.41 -3.88
N SER A 143 0.46 2.35 -4.02
CA SER A 143 -0.35 1.43 -3.22
C SER A 143 0.00 0.01 -3.63
N ALA A 144 1.18 -0.48 -3.21
CA ALA A 144 1.63 -1.81 -3.59
C ALA A 144 0.64 -2.89 -3.13
N PHE A 145 -0.14 -2.59 -2.10
CA PHE A 145 -1.14 -3.45 -1.51
C PHE A 145 -2.47 -2.72 -1.44
N GLY A 146 -3.55 -3.42 -1.74
CA GLY A 146 -4.89 -2.84 -1.68
C GLY A 146 -5.96 -3.91 -1.78
N ILE A 147 -7.17 -3.52 -1.42
CA ILE A 147 -8.33 -4.40 -1.47
C ILE A 147 -8.82 -4.56 -2.92
N PHE A 148 -8.70 -3.49 -3.71
CA PHE A 148 -9.25 -3.39 -5.05
C PHE A 148 -8.22 -2.77 -6.00
N ARG A 149 -8.11 -3.32 -7.21
CA ARG A 149 -7.39 -2.70 -8.32
C ARG A 149 -8.23 -1.54 -8.87
N GLU A 150 -7.86 -0.30 -8.58
CA GLU A 150 -8.49 0.84 -9.25
C GLU A 150 -8.00 0.92 -10.70
N GLU A 151 -8.92 1.07 -11.64
CA GLU A 151 -8.56 1.56 -12.98
C GLU A 151 -8.01 2.98 -12.81
N ILE A 152 -6.88 3.26 -13.45
CA ILE A 152 -6.43 4.65 -13.59
C ILE A 152 -7.60 5.40 -14.25
N SER A 153 -8.02 6.55 -13.71
CA SER A 153 -9.10 7.37 -14.30
C SER A 153 -8.60 8.56 -15.14
N LYS A 154 -7.28 8.68 -15.24
CA LYS A 154 -6.42 9.29 -16.27
C LYS A 154 -5.06 9.30 -15.59
N PRO A 155 -3.99 8.75 -16.18
CA PRO A 155 -2.72 8.87 -15.50
C PRO A 155 -2.28 10.33 -15.59
N PRO A 156 -1.63 10.83 -14.54
CA PRO A 156 -1.14 12.19 -14.53
C PRO A 156 -0.13 12.38 -15.67
N THR A 157 -0.29 13.41 -16.49
CA THR A 157 0.54 13.74 -17.67
C THR A 157 1.96 14.23 -17.32
N THR A 158 2.57 13.70 -16.26
CA THR A 158 3.69 14.37 -15.59
C THR A 158 4.98 13.57 -15.59
N ILE A 159 6.04 14.22 -16.04
CA ILE A 159 7.40 13.69 -16.09
C ILE A 159 7.96 13.67 -14.67
N ARG A 160 8.21 12.46 -14.13
CA ARG A 160 8.83 12.30 -12.80
C ARG A 160 10.27 12.79 -12.84
N LYS A 161 10.62 13.80 -12.02
CA LYS A 161 12.03 14.15 -11.81
C LYS A 161 12.75 13.01 -11.09
N PRO A 162 13.98 12.67 -11.50
CA PRO A 162 14.76 11.65 -10.80
C PRO A 162 15.10 12.08 -9.37
N ILE A 163 15.07 11.13 -8.43
CA ILE A 163 15.38 11.36 -7.01
C ILE A 163 16.81 11.91 -6.80
N TYR A 164 17.75 11.61 -7.69
CA TYR A 164 19.17 11.94 -7.49
C TYR A 164 19.51 13.43 -7.50
N GLN A 165 18.67 14.32 -8.06
CA GLN A 165 18.97 15.75 -8.18
C GLN A 165 18.94 16.51 -6.84
N GLU A 166 18.38 15.91 -5.78
CA GLU A 166 18.18 16.57 -4.49
C GLU A 166 18.68 15.73 -3.29
N LEU A 167 19.43 14.66 -3.55
CA LEU A 167 19.87 13.72 -2.51
C LEU A 167 20.72 14.37 -1.40
N ASP A 168 21.39 15.49 -1.68
CA ASP A 168 22.18 16.21 -0.67
C ASP A 168 21.33 16.71 0.51
N ASN A 169 20.02 16.91 0.31
CA ASN A 169 19.08 17.28 1.36
C ASN A 169 18.65 16.09 2.24
N TYR A 170 18.94 14.85 1.80
CA TYR A 170 18.51 13.59 2.41
C TYR A 170 19.71 12.65 2.58
N PRO A 171 20.61 12.93 3.53
CA PRO A 171 21.90 12.24 3.61
C PRO A 171 21.79 10.73 3.81
N TYR A 172 20.73 10.22 4.44
CA TYR A 172 20.55 8.79 4.64
C TYR A 172 19.97 8.12 3.40
N LEU A 173 19.03 8.77 2.71
CA LEU A 173 18.59 8.32 1.40
C LEU A 173 19.75 8.32 0.40
N LYS A 174 20.59 9.37 0.43
CA LYS A 174 21.83 9.46 -0.35
C LYS A 174 22.78 8.31 -0.06
N ALA A 175 23.01 7.98 1.21
CA ALA A 175 23.88 6.86 1.57
C ALA A 175 23.42 5.51 1.01
N PHE A 176 22.11 5.22 1.05
CA PHE A 176 21.55 4.01 0.41
C PHE A 176 21.71 4.05 -1.11
N TRP A 177 21.50 5.21 -1.72
CA TRP A 177 21.68 5.41 -3.15
C TRP A 177 23.13 5.22 -3.60
N GLU A 178 24.08 5.89 -2.96
CA GLU A 178 25.51 5.77 -3.24
C GLU A 178 26.00 4.33 -3.11
N ARG A 179 25.57 3.62 -2.05
CA ARG A 179 25.90 2.20 -1.88
C ARG A 179 25.45 1.35 -3.05
N ALA A 180 24.29 1.65 -3.62
CA ALA A 180 23.81 0.91 -4.78
C ALA A 180 24.52 1.27 -6.09
N MET A 181 25.04 2.50 -6.20
CA MET A 181 25.86 2.92 -7.33
C MET A 181 27.29 2.32 -7.28
N GLU A 182 27.85 2.10 -6.09
CA GLU A 182 29.16 1.44 -5.92
C GLU A 182 29.20 0.03 -6.55
N GLU A 183 28.21 -0.81 -6.24
CA GLU A 183 28.13 -2.20 -6.71
C GLU A 183 28.08 -2.29 -8.24
N ARG A 184 27.50 -1.28 -8.89
CA ARG A 184 27.35 -1.25 -10.33
C ARG A 184 28.65 -1.00 -11.08
N SER A 185 29.58 -0.26 -10.47
CA SER A 185 30.94 -0.11 -11.03
C SER A 185 31.66 -1.47 -11.17
N PHE A 186 31.20 -2.49 -10.45
CA PHE A 186 31.69 -3.86 -10.54
C PHE A 186 30.94 -4.67 -11.63
N SER A 187 29.62 -4.50 -11.78
CA SER A 187 28.81 -5.25 -12.75
C SER A 187 28.95 -4.77 -14.20
N ASP A 188 29.22 -3.48 -14.42
CA ASP A 188 29.30 -2.88 -15.76
C ASP A 188 30.58 -3.30 -16.53
N THR A 189 31.42 -4.19 -15.95
CA THR A 189 32.58 -4.79 -16.64
C THR A 189 32.20 -5.89 -17.63
N ILE A 190 30.91 -6.28 -17.70
CA ILE A 190 30.44 -7.36 -18.59
C ILE A 190 29.22 -6.87 -19.37
N ASN A 191 29.44 -6.17 -20.49
CA ASN A 191 28.82 -6.45 -21.80
C ASN A 191 29.13 -5.33 -22.81
N LYS A 192 29.55 -5.77 -24.01
CA LYS A 192 29.84 -4.95 -25.18
C LYS A 192 28.73 -5.11 -26.23
N GLU A 193 28.56 -4.02 -26.97
CA GLU A 193 27.92 -3.89 -28.30
C GLU A 193 26.39 -3.99 -28.38
N ARG A 194 25.77 -2.81 -28.57
CA ARG A 194 24.66 -2.54 -29.51
C ARG A 194 24.57 -1.01 -29.74
N GLU A 195 23.86 -0.59 -30.77
CA GLU A 195 23.85 0.78 -31.36
C GLU A 195 23.10 1.86 -30.56
N ASN A 196 23.65 3.08 -30.51
CA ASN A 196 23.18 4.25 -29.75
C ASN A 196 21.73 4.69 -30.04
N ARG A 197 20.77 4.27 -29.21
CA ARG A 197 19.43 4.87 -29.12
C ARG A 197 19.07 5.08 -27.65
N GLY A 198 18.52 6.24 -27.32
CA GLY A 198 17.98 6.50 -25.98
C GLY A 198 16.45 6.38 -25.98
N ASP A 199 15.88 6.02 -24.83
CA ASP A 199 14.43 5.89 -24.66
C ASP A 199 13.80 7.06 -23.91
N ILE A 200 12.73 7.64 -24.45
CA ILE A 200 11.83 8.60 -23.78
C ILE A 200 10.50 7.91 -23.54
N ILE A 201 9.88 8.09 -22.37
CA ILE A 201 8.54 7.56 -22.10
C ILE A 201 7.55 8.72 -22.04
N ILE A 202 6.53 8.70 -22.88
CA ILE A 202 5.42 9.67 -22.91
C ILE A 202 4.15 8.98 -22.42
N GLN A 203 3.36 9.68 -21.63
CA GLN A 203 2.05 9.21 -21.19
C GLN A 203 0.96 10.10 -21.79
N SER A 204 -0.03 9.51 -22.45
CA SER A 204 -1.16 10.25 -23.03
C SER A 204 -2.46 9.48 -22.86
N GLY A 205 -3.39 10.03 -22.06
CA GLY A 205 -4.50 9.23 -21.56
C GLY A 205 -3.96 7.99 -20.83
N TYR A 206 -4.64 6.84 -20.88
CA TYR A 206 -4.24 5.60 -20.19
C TYR A 206 -3.00 4.89 -20.76
N ASP A 207 -2.47 5.41 -21.86
CA ASP A 207 -1.50 4.71 -22.68
C ASP A 207 -0.10 5.33 -22.44
N LEU A 208 0.88 4.47 -22.12
CA LEU A 208 2.29 4.80 -22.01
C LEU A 208 2.98 4.40 -23.30
N PHE A 209 3.73 5.33 -23.89
CA PHE A 209 4.39 5.18 -25.17
C PHE A 209 5.89 5.34 -24.98
N LYS A 210 6.63 4.27 -25.31
CA LYS A 210 8.10 4.30 -25.33
C LYS A 210 8.58 4.78 -26.69
N LEU A 211 9.44 5.80 -26.68
CA LEU A 211 10.06 6.44 -27.83
C LEU A 211 11.56 6.18 -27.82
N SER A 212 12.02 5.27 -28.67
CA SER A 212 13.45 5.07 -28.90
C SER A 212 13.93 6.07 -29.95
N LEU A 213 14.58 7.14 -29.50
CA LEU A 213 15.05 8.24 -30.33
C LEU A 213 16.58 8.29 -30.34
N LYS A 214 17.17 8.82 -31.41
CA LYS A 214 18.58 9.23 -31.41
C LYS A 214 18.79 10.35 -30.40
N GLU A 215 19.97 10.40 -29.78
CA GLU A 215 20.30 11.34 -28.69
C GLU A 215 20.02 12.82 -29.06
N ASP A 216 20.35 13.23 -30.28
CA ASP A 216 20.10 14.59 -30.77
C ASP A 216 18.59 14.89 -30.83
N THR A 217 17.79 13.91 -31.29
CA THR A 217 16.33 14.00 -31.35
C THR A 217 15.71 13.98 -29.95
N GLN A 218 16.31 13.24 -29.00
CA GLN A 218 15.83 13.18 -27.63
C GLN A 218 15.88 14.54 -26.93
N ASN A 219 16.99 15.26 -27.06
CA ASN A 219 17.15 16.56 -26.40
C ASN A 219 16.16 17.59 -26.93
N ILE A 220 15.90 17.56 -28.24
CA ILE A 220 14.91 18.45 -28.84
C ILE A 220 13.50 18.06 -28.40
N PHE A 221 13.21 16.76 -28.38
CA PHE A 221 11.91 16.24 -27.96
C PHE A 221 11.64 16.48 -26.46
N ALA A 222 12.64 16.34 -25.60
CA ALA A 222 12.55 16.65 -24.18
C ALA A 222 12.30 18.16 -23.94
N ASN A 223 12.99 19.04 -24.68
CA ASN A 223 12.75 20.48 -24.63
C ASN A 223 11.36 20.87 -25.13
N LEU A 224 10.84 20.17 -26.13
CA LEU A 224 9.47 20.27 -26.63
C LEU A 224 8.45 19.91 -25.55
N LEU A 225 8.64 18.76 -24.88
CA LEU A 225 7.79 18.32 -23.77
C LEU A 225 7.82 19.29 -22.58
N TYR A 226 8.95 19.96 -22.35
CA TYR A 226 9.13 20.85 -21.20
C TYR A 226 8.52 22.24 -21.37
N ASN A 227 8.46 22.75 -22.61
CA ASN A 227 8.13 24.15 -22.89
C ASN A 227 6.72 24.37 -23.47
N ILE A 228 6.00 23.30 -23.81
CA ILE A 228 4.76 23.40 -24.59
C ILE A 228 3.64 22.61 -23.92
N GLU A 229 2.40 23.12 -24.00
CA GLU A 229 1.17 22.34 -23.73
C GLU A 229 1.08 21.16 -24.71
N ILE A 230 1.67 20.03 -24.32
CA ILE A 230 1.76 18.76 -25.08
C ILE A 230 0.43 18.33 -25.69
N ASP A 231 -0.66 18.54 -24.96
CA ASP A 231 -2.03 18.18 -25.36
C ASP A 231 -2.42 18.79 -26.71
N ASN A 232 -1.71 19.83 -27.16
CA ASN A 232 -1.97 20.45 -28.44
C ASN A 232 -1.37 19.70 -29.63
N PHE A 233 -0.34 18.85 -29.46
CA PHE A 233 0.44 18.31 -30.57
C PHE A 233 0.48 16.79 -30.62
N ILE A 234 -0.04 16.12 -29.60
CA ILE A 234 -0.02 14.68 -29.48
C ILE A 234 -1.47 14.17 -29.43
N GLU A 235 -1.85 13.34 -30.40
CA GLU A 235 -3.16 12.69 -30.46
C GLU A 235 -3.02 11.19 -30.26
N VAL A 236 -3.84 10.60 -29.38
CA VAL A 236 -3.91 9.14 -29.24
C VAL A 236 -4.99 8.62 -30.17
N LYS A 237 -4.59 7.92 -31.22
CA LYS A 237 -5.53 7.25 -32.11
C LYS A 237 -5.82 5.85 -31.57
N LYS A 238 -7.03 5.64 -31.07
CA LYS A 238 -7.54 4.33 -30.66
C LYS A 238 -8.18 3.65 -31.86
N ASN A 239 -7.82 2.39 -32.10
CA ASN A 239 -8.44 1.54 -33.11
C ASN A 239 -9.00 0.30 -32.37
N GLU A 240 -10.21 -0.16 -32.67
CA GLU A 240 -10.87 -1.23 -31.90
C GLU A 240 -10.15 -2.59 -31.98
N MET A 241 -9.26 -2.75 -32.97
CA MET A 241 -8.49 -3.99 -33.19
C MET A 241 -6.97 -3.81 -33.16
N GLU A 242 -6.45 -2.59 -32.91
CA GLU A 242 -5.00 -2.34 -32.85
C GLU A 242 -4.63 -1.56 -31.59
N PRO A 243 -3.38 -1.71 -31.08
CA PRO A 243 -2.89 -0.91 -29.97
C PRO A 243 -3.06 0.59 -30.26
N SER A 244 -3.40 1.38 -29.24
CA SER A 244 -3.47 2.83 -29.42
C SER A 244 -2.14 3.35 -29.96
N LYS A 245 -2.20 4.28 -30.92
CA LYS A 245 -1.01 4.88 -31.54
C LYS A 245 -0.89 6.33 -31.09
N LEU A 246 0.32 6.74 -30.70
CA LEU A 246 0.63 8.14 -30.48
C LEU A 246 0.90 8.79 -31.84
N VAL A 247 0.11 9.79 -32.21
CA VAL A 247 0.28 10.53 -33.46
C VAL A 247 0.69 11.96 -33.14
N PHE A 248 1.90 12.32 -33.53
CA PHE A 248 2.35 13.70 -33.44
C PHE A 248 1.73 14.52 -34.59
N ASN A 249 0.87 15.48 -34.26
CA ASN A 249 0.23 16.37 -35.21
C ASN A 249 1.22 17.45 -35.67
N LYS A 250 2.03 17.08 -36.68
CA LYS A 250 3.06 17.93 -37.28
C LYS A 250 2.51 19.29 -37.73
N GLU A 251 1.32 19.31 -38.35
CA GLU A 251 0.75 20.54 -38.90
C GLU A 251 0.39 21.54 -37.80
N LYS A 252 -0.17 21.08 -36.69
CA LYS A 252 -0.50 21.94 -35.57
C LYS A 252 0.79 22.51 -34.96
N TYR A 253 1.85 21.69 -34.83
CA TYR A 253 3.13 22.11 -34.28
C TYR A 253 3.80 23.22 -35.09
N PHE A 254 3.91 23.04 -36.41
CA PHE A 254 4.52 24.02 -37.29
C PHE A 254 3.72 25.34 -37.33
N ARG A 255 2.38 25.27 -37.34
CA ARG A 255 1.52 26.47 -37.29
C ARG A 255 1.70 27.28 -36.01
N SER A 256 1.81 26.61 -34.86
CA SER A 256 1.93 27.28 -33.57
C SER A 256 3.28 27.93 -33.30
N ASN A 257 4.36 27.45 -33.95
CA ASN A 257 5.73 27.91 -33.68
C ASN A 257 6.37 28.73 -34.81
N GLY A 258 5.68 28.93 -35.94
CA GLY A 258 6.20 29.74 -37.06
C GLY A 258 7.47 29.17 -37.71
N LEU A 259 7.74 27.86 -37.52
CA LEU A 259 8.91 27.19 -38.06
C LEU A 259 8.63 26.73 -39.51
N GLU A 260 9.56 27.02 -40.44
CA GLU A 260 9.51 26.47 -41.80
C GLU A 260 9.76 24.95 -41.77
N ARG A 261 9.13 24.21 -42.69
CA ARG A 261 9.09 22.74 -42.74
C ARG A 261 10.46 22.02 -42.84
N HIS A 262 11.57 22.76 -42.89
CA HIS A 262 12.86 22.24 -43.38
C HIS A 262 13.84 21.73 -42.32
N ASP A 263 13.63 21.98 -41.02
CA ASP A 263 14.65 21.66 -40.00
C ASP A 263 14.36 20.42 -39.14
N PHE A 264 13.29 19.66 -39.42
CA PHE A 264 12.93 18.49 -38.59
C PHE A 264 12.52 17.27 -39.41
N ASN A 265 13.40 16.27 -39.53
CA ASN A 265 13.09 15.02 -40.21
C ASN A 265 12.29 14.08 -39.30
N ILE A 266 10.98 14.34 -39.16
CA ILE A 266 10.05 13.60 -38.29
C ILE A 266 9.71 12.19 -38.87
N GLU A 267 10.22 11.81 -40.04
CA GLU A 267 9.97 10.45 -40.57
C GLU A 267 10.56 9.34 -39.68
N GLU A 268 11.61 9.62 -38.90
CA GLU A 268 12.15 8.68 -37.90
C GLU A 268 11.22 8.44 -36.69
N MET A 269 10.20 9.29 -36.49
CA MET A 269 9.22 9.16 -35.39
C MET A 269 8.01 8.28 -35.74
N ASN A 270 7.92 7.76 -36.98
CA ASN A 270 6.86 6.82 -37.37
C ASN A 270 7.10 5.37 -36.88
N GLN A 271 8.04 5.14 -35.96
CA GLN A 271 8.23 3.83 -35.35
C GLN A 271 7.01 3.46 -34.49
N GLU A 272 6.57 2.21 -34.60
CA GLU A 272 5.46 1.67 -33.83
C GLU A 272 5.68 1.88 -32.34
N PHE A 273 4.76 2.61 -31.73
CA PHE A 273 4.76 2.84 -30.30
C PHE A 273 4.20 1.60 -29.62
N LEU A 274 5.04 0.89 -28.87
CA LEU A 274 4.56 -0.18 -28.01
C LEU A 274 3.87 0.47 -26.80
N LEU A 275 2.58 0.19 -26.67
CA LEU A 275 1.79 0.51 -25.50
C LEU A 275 2.37 -0.27 -24.32
N GLU A 276 2.84 0.41 -23.28
CA GLU A 276 2.99 -0.27 -21.99
C GLU A 276 1.59 -0.48 -21.41
N GLU A 277 0.91 -1.53 -21.85
CA GLU A 277 -0.30 -2.02 -21.20
C GLU A 277 0.02 -2.36 -19.74
N ASN A 278 -0.77 -1.80 -18.81
CA ASN A 278 -0.91 -2.22 -17.41
C ASN A 278 0.16 -1.75 -16.40
N VAL A 279 0.28 -0.44 -16.17
CA VAL A 279 0.84 0.08 -14.90
C VAL A 279 -0.27 0.40 -13.90
N THR A 280 -1.09 -0.59 -13.55
CA THR A 280 -1.87 -0.62 -12.30
C THR A 280 -2.09 -2.07 -11.89
N GLU A 281 -1.04 -2.71 -11.42
CA GLU A 281 -1.20 -3.94 -10.66
C GLU A 281 -1.02 -3.54 -9.20
N ILE A 282 -2.09 -3.45 -8.42
CA ILE A 282 -1.97 -3.45 -6.96
C ILE A 282 -1.86 -4.92 -6.57
N LEU A 283 -0.87 -5.30 -5.76
CA LEU A 283 -0.78 -6.65 -5.20
C LEU A 283 -1.96 -6.83 -4.26
N LYS A 284 -2.81 -7.81 -4.57
CA LYS A 284 -3.96 -8.11 -3.72
C LYS A 284 -3.48 -8.74 -2.41
N ASN A 285 -4.32 -8.69 -1.37
CA ASN A 285 -3.94 -9.19 -0.06
C ASN A 285 -3.78 -10.73 -0.02
N ASP A 286 -4.51 -11.45 -0.87
CA ASP A 286 -4.39 -12.90 -1.06
C ASP A 286 -3.11 -13.26 -1.81
N GLU A 287 -2.78 -12.51 -2.87
CA GLU A 287 -1.49 -12.63 -3.58
C GLU A 287 -0.28 -12.39 -2.64
N LEU A 288 -0.39 -11.40 -1.75
CA LEU A 288 0.59 -11.18 -0.68
C LEU A 288 0.62 -12.38 0.29
N ALA A 289 -0.56 -12.87 0.72
CA ALA A 289 -0.64 -14.00 1.65
C ALA A 289 -0.01 -15.28 1.07
N GLU A 290 -0.22 -15.54 -0.21
CA GLU A 290 0.38 -16.65 -0.96
C GLU A 290 1.90 -16.47 -1.04
N SER A 291 2.38 -15.30 -1.48
CA SER A 291 3.82 -15.01 -1.55
C SER A 291 4.54 -15.21 -0.21
N LEU A 292 3.89 -14.82 0.90
CA LEU A 292 4.41 -15.04 2.25
C LEU A 292 4.40 -16.52 2.64
N SER A 293 3.35 -17.25 2.26
CA SER A 293 3.20 -18.69 2.56
C SER A 293 4.22 -19.52 1.79
N ASP A 294 4.45 -19.20 0.52
CA ASP A 294 5.47 -19.83 -0.31
C ASP A 294 6.87 -19.63 0.27
N TRP A 295 7.17 -18.40 0.70
CA TRP A 295 8.46 -18.06 1.29
C TRP A 295 8.69 -18.76 2.63
N LEU A 296 7.67 -18.81 3.49
CA LEU A 296 7.80 -19.28 4.86
C LEU A 296 7.41 -20.74 5.07
N GLY A 297 6.82 -21.38 4.05
CA GLY A 297 6.20 -22.70 4.12
C GLY A 297 5.15 -22.75 5.24
N ASN A 298 5.33 -23.69 6.17
CA ASN A 298 4.43 -23.85 7.32
C ASN A 298 4.63 -22.80 8.44
N LYS A 299 5.57 -21.86 8.29
CA LYS A 299 5.76 -20.76 9.23
C LYS A 299 4.85 -19.58 8.85
N LYS A 300 4.60 -18.70 9.82
CA LYS A 300 3.80 -17.48 9.64
C LYS A 300 4.67 -16.26 9.89
N VAL A 301 4.33 -15.15 9.25
CA VAL A 301 4.79 -13.82 9.64
C VAL A 301 4.25 -13.58 11.04
N GLY A 302 5.15 -13.35 11.99
CA GLY A 302 4.69 -13.11 13.35
C GLY A 302 3.99 -11.76 13.45
N VAL A 303 4.59 -10.70 12.90
CA VAL A 303 4.07 -9.32 12.96
C VAL A 303 4.19 -8.72 11.56
N LEU A 304 3.06 -8.33 10.99
CA LEU A 304 3.00 -7.54 9.77
C LEU A 304 2.58 -6.11 10.15
N LEU A 305 3.46 -5.14 9.93
CA LEU A 305 3.18 -3.73 10.15
C LEU A 305 2.93 -3.02 8.81
N MET A 306 1.70 -2.63 8.54
CA MET A 306 1.32 -1.93 7.32
C MET A 306 1.21 -0.43 7.60
N MET A 307 1.83 0.38 6.75
CA MET A 307 1.76 1.85 6.78
C MET A 307 0.87 2.40 5.66
N ASN A 308 0.06 1.56 5.02
CA ASN A 308 -0.89 1.96 3.98
C ASN A 308 -2.24 2.30 4.61
N CYS A 309 -2.88 3.36 4.12
CA CYS A 309 -4.21 3.77 4.55
C CYS A 309 -5.21 2.61 4.44
N TRP A 310 -6.17 2.58 5.37
CA TRP A 310 -7.32 1.66 5.36
C TRP A 310 -6.99 0.16 5.41
N MET A 311 -5.76 -0.27 5.75
CA MET A 311 -5.39 -1.70 5.75
C MET A 311 -5.87 -2.50 6.97
N MET A 312 -6.37 -1.86 8.02
CA MET A 312 -7.09 -2.55 9.09
C MET A 312 -8.57 -2.74 8.71
N ASN A 313 -8.80 -3.61 7.74
CA ASN A 313 -10.12 -3.98 7.24
C ASN A 313 -10.30 -5.50 7.21
N LEU A 314 -11.56 -5.95 7.17
CA LEU A 314 -11.90 -7.36 7.25
C LEU A 314 -11.39 -8.19 6.07
N HIS A 315 -11.34 -7.61 4.87
CA HIS A 315 -10.82 -8.26 3.65
C HIS A 315 -9.33 -8.60 3.78
N THR A 316 -8.54 -7.65 4.30
CA THR A 316 -7.11 -7.79 4.56
C THR A 316 -6.87 -8.82 5.66
N MET A 317 -7.60 -8.68 6.78
CA MET A 317 -7.52 -9.62 7.90
C MET A 317 -7.87 -11.04 7.46
N TYR A 318 -8.91 -11.21 6.66
CA TYR A 318 -9.33 -12.52 6.14
C TYR A 318 -8.26 -13.14 5.25
N SER A 319 -7.77 -12.39 4.26
CA SER A 319 -6.76 -12.88 3.32
C SER A 319 -5.46 -13.31 4.04
N LEU A 320 -5.03 -12.55 5.04
CA LEU A 320 -3.78 -12.77 5.75
C LEU A 320 -3.88 -13.72 6.95
N ARG A 321 -5.08 -14.16 7.36
CA ARG A 321 -5.28 -14.93 8.60
C ARG A 321 -4.45 -16.21 8.68
N LYS A 322 -4.13 -16.84 7.56
CA LYS A 322 -3.34 -18.08 7.53
C LYS A 322 -1.83 -17.83 7.52
N SER A 323 -1.37 -16.69 7.03
CA SER A 323 0.04 -16.36 6.82
C SER A 323 0.60 -15.37 7.85
N VAL A 324 -0.25 -14.66 8.59
CA VAL A 324 0.13 -13.62 9.56
C VAL A 324 -0.49 -13.91 10.92
N GLN A 325 0.32 -13.83 11.98
CA GLN A 325 -0.18 -13.92 13.36
C GLN A 325 -0.73 -12.58 13.85
N CYS A 326 0.11 -11.54 13.93
CA CYS A 326 -0.32 -10.22 14.37
C CYS A 326 -0.29 -9.22 13.21
N LEU A 327 -1.43 -8.63 12.89
CA LEU A 327 -1.54 -7.54 11.92
C LEU A 327 -1.60 -6.20 12.68
N ILE A 328 -0.77 -5.24 12.28
CA ILE A 328 -0.88 -3.85 12.72
C ILE A 328 -1.03 -2.97 11.49
N ALA A 329 -2.11 -2.20 11.45
CA ALA A 329 -2.42 -1.35 10.32
C ALA A 329 -3.30 -0.17 10.76
N PRO A 330 -3.37 0.91 9.97
CA PRO A 330 -4.35 1.96 10.18
C PRO A 330 -5.74 1.52 9.68
N GLN A 331 -6.78 1.84 10.44
CA GLN A 331 -8.19 1.63 10.03
C GLN A 331 -8.68 2.71 9.05
N GLY A 332 -8.09 3.90 9.12
CA GLY A 332 -8.36 5.05 8.26
C GLY A 332 -7.10 5.56 7.58
N ASN A 333 -7.03 6.87 7.38
CA ASN A 333 -5.83 7.55 6.90
C ASN A 333 -4.66 7.40 7.88
N ILE A 334 -3.46 7.29 7.34
CA ILE A 334 -2.20 7.47 8.05
C ILE A 334 -1.33 8.40 7.22
N ALA A 335 -0.56 9.26 7.89
CA ALA A 335 0.31 10.23 7.25
C ALA A 335 1.72 10.19 7.85
N ILE A 336 2.46 11.26 7.66
CA ILE A 336 3.80 11.46 8.20
C ILE A 336 3.69 11.99 9.64
N PRO A 337 4.53 11.51 10.59
CA PRO A 337 5.79 10.78 10.48
C PRO A 337 5.76 9.24 10.49
N GLY A 338 4.66 8.59 10.09
CA GLY A 338 4.57 7.13 10.12
C GLY A 338 4.87 6.50 11.49
N TYR A 339 5.48 5.32 11.46
CA TYR A 339 5.90 4.58 12.66
C TYR A 339 7.21 5.11 13.26
N ASN A 340 7.38 4.92 14.57
CA ASN A 340 8.63 5.21 15.28
C ASN A 340 9.56 3.98 15.21
N TYR A 341 10.21 3.81 14.06
CA TYR A 341 11.10 2.69 13.76
C TYR A 341 12.22 2.57 14.80
N ARG A 342 12.80 3.68 15.27
CA ARG A 342 13.79 3.69 16.35
C ARG A 342 13.26 3.02 17.62
N GLY A 343 12.02 3.30 18.02
CA GLY A 343 11.38 2.71 19.18
C GLY A 343 11.12 1.20 19.01
N ILE A 344 10.75 0.79 17.81
CA ILE A 344 10.47 -0.60 17.45
C ILE A 344 11.77 -1.41 17.37
N LEU A 345 12.77 -0.94 16.61
CA LEU A 345 14.08 -1.57 16.49
C LEU A 345 14.75 -1.71 17.86
N ARG A 346 14.71 -0.67 18.71
CA ARG A 346 15.21 -0.76 20.09
C ARG A 346 14.52 -1.84 20.93
N TYR A 347 13.25 -2.11 20.68
CA TYR A 347 12.54 -3.18 21.38
C TYR A 347 12.98 -4.55 20.88
N LEU A 348 13.14 -4.71 19.56
CA LEU A 348 13.60 -5.95 18.93
C LEU A 348 15.02 -6.35 19.35
N TYR A 349 15.91 -5.38 19.50
CA TYR A 349 17.33 -5.65 19.77
C TYR A 349 17.73 -5.66 21.24
N LYS A 350 16.76 -5.49 22.16
CA LYS A 350 17.00 -5.82 23.58
C LYS A 350 17.38 -7.29 23.73
N PRO A 351 18.12 -7.66 24.79
CA PRO A 351 18.31 -9.07 25.13
C PRO A 351 16.97 -9.80 25.16
N LEU A 352 16.99 -11.04 24.69
CA LEU A 352 15.82 -11.90 24.66
C LEU A 352 15.23 -12.01 26.06
N SER A 353 13.94 -11.72 26.17
CA SER A 353 13.16 -11.86 27.38
C SER A 353 12.05 -12.87 27.11
N PRO A 354 11.69 -13.74 28.07
CA PRO A 354 10.54 -14.63 27.92
C PRO A 354 9.23 -13.87 27.65
N PHE A 355 9.17 -12.58 28.00
CA PHE A 355 8.03 -11.71 27.75
C PHE A 355 8.01 -11.09 26.34
N ARG A 356 9.02 -11.36 25.50
CA ARG A 356 9.10 -10.84 24.14
C ARG A 356 8.33 -11.74 23.17
N THR A 357 7.01 -11.70 23.28
CA THR A 357 6.09 -12.45 22.41
C THR A 357 5.63 -11.64 21.22
N ASN A 358 5.18 -12.36 20.19
CA ASN A 358 3.96 -12.13 19.41
C ASN A 358 3.29 -10.75 19.63
N GLN A 359 2.28 -10.85 20.46
CA GLN A 359 1.42 -9.78 20.86
C GLN A 359 2.15 -8.62 21.54
N ALA A 360 3.21 -8.88 22.32
CA ALA A 360 3.95 -7.83 23.02
C ALA A 360 4.67 -6.88 22.05
N LEU A 361 5.24 -7.40 20.95
CA LEU A 361 5.80 -6.56 19.88
C LEU A 361 4.70 -5.76 19.17
N ALA A 362 3.58 -6.39 18.83
CA ALA A 362 2.48 -5.71 18.15
C ALA A 362 1.92 -4.54 18.99
N ILE A 363 1.73 -4.77 20.29
CA ILE A 363 1.35 -3.74 21.27
C ILE A 363 2.41 -2.63 21.31
N LYS A 364 3.70 -2.99 21.25
CA LYS A 364 4.79 -2.02 21.25
C LYS A 364 4.76 -1.14 20.00
N CYS A 365 4.53 -1.71 18.81
CA CYS A 365 4.41 -0.96 17.57
C CYS A 365 3.34 0.14 17.68
N VAL A 366 2.12 -0.21 18.09
CA VAL A 366 1.03 0.76 18.29
C VAL A 366 1.39 1.85 19.30
N LYS A 367 1.94 1.47 20.46
CA LYS A 367 2.33 2.42 21.52
C LYS A 367 3.43 3.39 21.08
N THR A 368 4.23 3.03 20.08
CA THR A 368 5.31 3.90 19.59
C THR A 368 4.82 5.01 18.66
N CYS A 369 3.63 4.88 18.07
CA CYS A 369 3.03 5.86 17.15
C CYS A 369 2.56 7.14 17.86
N GLU A 370 2.20 7.08 19.14
CA GLU A 370 1.61 8.22 19.85
C GLU A 370 2.49 8.76 20.99
N ASN A 371 3.77 8.40 21.01
CA ASN A 371 4.66 8.82 22.07
C ASN A 371 5.21 10.24 21.84
N LYS A 372 5.86 10.81 22.87
CA LYS A 372 6.46 12.15 22.82
C LYS A 372 7.45 12.32 21.66
N TYR A 373 8.13 11.24 21.27
CA TYR A 373 9.06 11.29 20.14
C TYR A 373 8.33 11.44 18.80
N ALA A 374 7.29 10.64 18.57
CA ALA A 374 6.48 10.72 17.36
C ALA A 374 5.83 12.10 17.19
N LYS A 375 5.23 12.64 18.26
CA LYS A 375 4.66 14.01 18.27
C LYS A 375 5.70 15.10 17.98
N LYS A 376 6.90 14.99 18.57
CA LYS A 376 7.99 15.93 18.27
C LYS A 376 8.49 15.81 16.82
N ARG A 377 8.46 14.61 16.25
CA ARG A 377 8.84 14.36 14.85
C ARG A 377 7.80 14.98 13.91
N GLU A 378 6.52 14.75 14.16
CA GLU A 378 5.40 15.39 13.49
C GLU A 378 5.52 16.93 13.51
N GLU A 379 5.71 17.53 14.68
CA GLU A 379 5.88 18.99 14.83
C GLU A 379 7.04 19.54 14.00
N LYS A 380 8.16 18.82 13.94
CA LYS A 380 9.33 19.22 13.13
C LYS A 380 9.02 19.17 11.63
N ILE A 381 8.29 18.17 11.19
CA ILE A 381 7.94 18.00 9.78
C ILE A 381 6.87 19.04 9.38
N HIS A 382 5.84 19.25 10.21
CA HIS A 382 4.84 20.30 10.01
C HIS A 382 5.46 21.71 9.99
N LYS A 383 6.47 21.99 10.81
CA LYS A 383 7.18 23.29 10.75
C LYS A 383 7.86 23.53 9.40
N LYS A 384 8.26 22.47 8.70
CA LYS A 384 8.83 22.57 7.34
C LYS A 384 7.76 22.64 6.27
N LEU A 385 6.55 22.16 6.55
CA LEU A 385 5.47 21.97 5.58
C LEU A 385 4.26 22.79 6.01
N THR A 386 4.06 23.94 5.38
CA THR A 386 3.05 24.93 5.75
C THR A 386 1.58 24.47 5.62
N GLN A 387 1.31 23.21 5.23
CA GLN A 387 -0.03 22.72 4.83
C GLN A 387 -0.44 21.36 5.41
N VAL A 388 0.29 20.76 6.34
CA VAL A 388 -0.10 19.45 6.86
C VAL A 388 -1.26 19.60 7.87
N HIS A 389 -2.45 19.13 7.47
CA HIS A 389 -3.68 19.22 8.25
C HIS A 389 -3.92 17.99 9.14
N GLU A 390 -3.32 16.85 8.81
CA GLU A 390 -3.53 15.59 9.54
C GLU A 390 -2.50 15.42 10.66
N LYS A 391 -3.00 15.38 11.90
CA LYS A 391 -2.17 15.16 13.08
C LYS A 391 -2.10 13.69 13.45
N ILE A 392 -1.02 13.22 14.08
CA ILE A 392 -0.89 11.85 14.63
C ILE A 392 -2.13 11.47 15.47
N ASP A 393 -2.72 12.43 16.18
CA ASP A 393 -3.90 12.21 17.03
C ASP A 393 -5.18 11.83 16.24
N SER A 394 -5.20 12.01 14.92
CA SER A 394 -6.28 11.52 14.03
C SER A 394 -6.08 10.06 13.61
N TRP A 395 -4.87 9.52 13.70
CA TRP A 395 -4.59 8.17 13.24
C TRP A 395 -5.19 7.14 14.18
N LYS A 396 -5.86 6.16 13.59
CA LYS A 396 -6.25 4.95 14.31
C LYS A 396 -5.46 3.76 13.83
N ILE A 397 -4.38 3.46 14.55
CA ILE A 397 -3.55 2.28 14.32
C ILE A 397 -3.94 1.24 15.34
N ILE A 398 -4.21 0.03 14.85
CA ILE A 398 -4.74 -1.07 15.65
C ILE A 398 -3.81 -2.26 15.46
N ALA A 399 -3.59 -3.02 16.53
CA ALA A 399 -2.93 -4.33 16.48
C ALA A 399 -3.97 -5.41 16.77
N ILE A 400 -4.05 -6.41 15.90
CA ILE A 400 -4.94 -7.58 16.03
C ILE A 400 -4.10 -8.85 15.99
N ASP A 401 -4.45 -9.81 16.84
CA ASP A 401 -3.96 -11.19 16.75
C ASP A 401 -4.96 -12.05 15.98
N LEU A 402 -4.64 -12.35 14.72
CA LEU A 402 -5.45 -13.18 13.83
C LEU A 402 -5.41 -14.66 14.21
N GLN A 403 -4.47 -15.06 15.08
CA GLN A 403 -4.26 -16.45 15.50
C GLN A 403 -4.55 -16.65 16.98
N LYS A 404 -5.33 -15.74 17.56
CA LYS A 404 -5.76 -15.84 18.94
C LYS A 404 -6.76 -16.98 19.08
N GLU A 405 -6.43 -17.94 19.94
CA GLU A 405 -7.28 -19.09 20.25
C GLU A 405 -7.99 -18.91 21.59
N GLN A 406 -9.21 -19.42 21.66
CA GLN A 406 -9.97 -19.64 22.89
C GLN A 406 -10.78 -20.92 22.72
N ASP A 407 -10.70 -21.83 23.69
CA ASP A 407 -11.43 -23.11 23.67
C ASP A 407 -11.17 -23.90 22.37
N GLU A 408 -9.90 -24.02 21.96
CA GLU A 408 -9.43 -24.73 20.75
C GLU A 408 -9.96 -24.15 19.42
N GLN A 409 -10.54 -22.94 19.44
CA GLN A 409 -11.04 -22.25 18.26
C GLN A 409 -10.35 -20.91 18.06
N PHE A 410 -10.04 -20.55 16.80
CA PHE A 410 -9.58 -19.22 16.46
C PHE A 410 -10.71 -18.21 16.65
N LEU A 411 -10.46 -17.20 17.47
CA LEU A 411 -11.44 -16.14 17.77
C LEU A 411 -11.83 -15.35 16.51
N PHE A 412 -10.91 -15.17 15.57
CA PHE A 412 -11.21 -14.49 14.32
C PHE A 412 -12.20 -15.29 13.45
N ASP A 413 -12.04 -16.60 13.32
CA ASP A 413 -13.01 -17.45 12.60
C ASP A 413 -14.40 -17.44 13.27
N LYS A 414 -14.44 -17.35 14.61
CA LYS A 414 -15.67 -17.18 15.37
C LYS A 414 -16.35 -15.83 15.10
N GLN A 415 -15.59 -14.75 14.99
CA GLN A 415 -16.12 -13.43 14.60
C GLN A 415 -16.74 -13.47 13.22
N ILE A 416 -16.02 -14.07 12.27
CA ILE A 416 -16.46 -14.25 10.89
C ILE A 416 -17.80 -15.02 10.88
N THR A 417 -17.88 -16.15 11.58
CA THR A 417 -19.14 -16.91 11.80
C THR A 417 -20.27 -16.04 12.36
N LEU A 418 -20.02 -15.27 13.41
CA LEU A 418 -21.05 -14.40 14.00
C LEU A 418 -21.52 -13.31 13.02
N LEU A 419 -20.59 -12.71 12.27
CA LEU A 419 -20.91 -11.70 11.27
C LEU A 419 -21.81 -12.29 10.18
N LYS A 420 -21.55 -13.53 9.73
CA LYS A 420 -22.42 -14.23 8.77
C LYS A 420 -23.84 -14.34 9.30
N CYS A 421 -24.00 -14.85 10.52
CA CYS A 421 -25.32 -15.02 11.13
C CYS A 421 -26.07 -13.68 11.24
N ILE A 422 -25.36 -12.60 11.61
CA ILE A 422 -25.94 -11.25 11.65
C ILE A 422 -26.40 -10.84 10.24
N VAL A 423 -25.54 -10.95 9.23
CA VAL A 423 -25.88 -10.57 7.84
C VAL A 423 -27.05 -11.38 7.29
N GLU A 424 -27.08 -12.70 7.53
CA GLU A 424 -28.20 -13.55 7.10
C GLU A 424 -29.51 -13.15 7.77
N SER A 425 -29.49 -12.88 9.07
CA SER A 425 -30.66 -12.38 9.81
C SER A 425 -31.12 -11.01 9.30
N LEU A 426 -30.18 -10.15 8.93
CA LEU A 426 -30.50 -8.86 8.31
C LEU A 426 -31.21 -9.08 6.97
N ILE A 427 -30.66 -9.93 6.10
CA ILE A 427 -31.23 -10.21 4.76
C ILE A 427 -32.64 -10.79 4.86
N SER A 428 -32.90 -11.72 5.78
CA SER A 428 -34.24 -12.32 5.92
C SER A 428 -35.31 -11.28 6.27
N GLU A 429 -34.92 -10.19 6.93
CA GLU A 429 -35.83 -9.11 7.34
C GLU A 429 -35.83 -7.92 6.35
N ILE A 430 -34.87 -7.84 5.42
CA ILE A 430 -34.87 -6.77 4.39
C ILE A 430 -36.16 -6.79 3.57
N ASN A 431 -36.61 -7.98 3.19
CA ASN A 431 -37.76 -8.12 2.31
C ASN A 431 -39.10 -7.83 3.00
N SER A 432 -39.12 -7.73 4.33
CA SER A 432 -40.34 -7.59 5.12
C SER A 432 -40.54 -6.20 5.72
N ALA A 433 -39.49 -5.37 5.85
CA ALA A 433 -39.53 -4.17 6.69
C ALA A 433 -39.15 -2.86 5.95
N SER A 434 -40.04 -1.86 6.01
CA SER A 434 -39.77 -0.46 5.61
C SER A 434 -38.68 0.22 6.46
N GLU A 435 -38.31 -0.42 7.58
CA GLU A 435 -37.35 0.04 8.58
C GLU A 435 -35.90 -0.03 8.08
N PHE A 436 -35.63 -0.78 7.01
CA PHE A 436 -34.28 -1.00 6.49
C PHE A 436 -33.60 0.30 6.02
N LYS A 437 -34.38 1.29 5.56
CA LYS A 437 -33.89 2.62 5.21
C LYS A 437 -33.17 3.32 6.37
N TYR A 438 -33.56 3.04 7.62
CA TYR A 438 -32.93 3.64 8.79
C TYR A 438 -31.57 3.02 9.11
N MET A 439 -31.33 1.75 8.76
CA MET A 439 -30.04 1.09 8.96
C MET A 439 -28.92 1.72 8.12
N PHE A 440 -29.25 2.17 6.91
CA PHE A 440 -28.30 2.85 6.01
C PHE A 440 -28.03 4.30 6.38
N LYS A 441 -28.97 4.95 7.09
CA LYS A 441 -28.77 6.31 7.62
C LYS A 441 -27.48 6.41 8.44
N TYR A 442 -27.11 5.35 9.15
CA TYR A 442 -25.93 5.33 10.02
C TYR A 442 -24.62 5.00 9.32
N ILE A 443 -24.64 4.47 8.10
CA ILE A 443 -23.42 4.16 7.35
C ILE A 443 -22.56 5.42 7.19
N ARG A 444 -23.19 6.55 6.86
CA ARG A 444 -22.49 7.83 6.78
C ARG A 444 -21.90 8.23 8.12
N SER A 445 -22.52 7.92 9.25
CA SER A 445 -21.97 8.32 10.56
C SER A 445 -20.79 7.47 11.04
N VAL A 446 -20.44 6.39 10.33
CA VAL A 446 -19.38 5.45 10.75
C VAL A 446 -18.39 5.12 9.62
N SER A 447 -18.37 5.93 8.56
CA SER A 447 -17.45 5.77 7.43
C SER A 447 -16.11 6.46 7.69
N PHE A 448 -15.01 5.78 7.33
CA PHE A 448 -13.64 6.31 7.33
C PHE A 448 -13.24 6.97 6.02
N ASP A 449 -14.03 6.75 4.97
CA ASP A 449 -13.71 7.21 3.62
C ASP A 449 -14.93 7.87 2.97
N TYR A 450 -14.69 9.03 2.35
CA TYR A 450 -15.62 9.77 1.50
C TYR A 450 -14.96 10.26 0.21
N THR A 451 -13.73 9.81 -0.07
CA THR A 451 -12.85 10.43 -1.07
C THR A 451 -13.32 10.16 -2.51
N SER A 452 -13.94 9.01 -2.78
CA SER A 452 -14.32 8.62 -4.15
C SER A 452 -15.80 8.82 -4.48
N GLY A 453 -16.68 8.96 -3.47
CA GLY A 453 -18.14 8.94 -3.66
C GLY A 453 -18.68 7.66 -4.34
N LYS A 454 -17.82 6.65 -4.53
CA LYS A 454 -18.14 5.34 -5.13
C LYS A 454 -18.21 4.25 -4.06
N SER A 455 -17.44 4.40 -2.99
CA SER A 455 -17.28 3.40 -1.95
C SER A 455 -17.07 4.01 -0.57
N ARG A 456 -17.41 3.23 0.46
CA ARG A 456 -17.16 3.55 1.86
C ARG A 456 -16.42 2.43 2.55
N MET A 457 -15.49 2.79 3.43
CA MET A 457 -14.96 1.91 4.46
C MET A 457 -15.73 2.17 5.74
N ILE A 458 -16.53 1.20 6.19
CA ILE A 458 -17.44 1.34 7.33
C ILE A 458 -16.84 0.68 8.55
N ASP A 459 -16.84 1.33 9.72
CA ASP A 459 -16.59 0.65 10.98
C ASP A 459 -17.72 -0.34 11.29
N ILE A 460 -17.47 -1.63 11.04
CA ILE A 460 -18.52 -2.65 11.14
C ILE A 460 -19.11 -2.75 12.55
N ILE A 461 -18.29 -2.59 13.59
CA ILE A 461 -18.75 -2.72 14.97
C ILE A 461 -19.60 -1.49 15.34
N ASN A 462 -19.14 -0.28 15.04
CA ASN A 462 -19.92 0.93 15.30
C ASN A 462 -21.22 0.97 14.47
N TRP A 463 -21.21 0.48 13.23
CA TRP A 463 -22.42 0.35 12.42
C TRP A 463 -23.44 -0.61 13.06
N LEU A 464 -23.02 -1.81 13.44
CA LEU A 464 -23.89 -2.80 14.11
C LEU A 464 -24.43 -2.28 15.45
N LEU A 465 -23.61 -1.57 16.22
CA LEU A 465 -24.08 -0.92 17.44
C LEU A 465 -25.11 0.17 17.16
N SER A 466 -24.96 0.92 16.06
CA SER A 466 -25.93 1.95 15.66
C SER A 466 -27.29 1.35 15.31
N ILE A 467 -27.30 0.23 14.57
CA ILE A 467 -28.51 -0.57 14.29
C ILE A 467 -29.18 -1.02 15.59
N ARG A 468 -28.39 -1.52 16.55
CA ARG A 468 -28.90 -1.93 17.86
C ARG A 468 -29.56 -0.77 18.63
N HIS A 469 -29.03 0.45 18.48
CA HIS A 469 -29.50 1.62 19.23
C HIS A 469 -30.68 2.34 18.57
N SER A 470 -30.85 2.27 17.25
CA SER A 470 -31.98 2.91 16.55
C SER A 470 -33.35 2.38 16.98
N ASP A 471 -33.38 1.16 17.49
CA ASP A 471 -34.59 0.47 17.94
C ASP A 471 -35.22 1.05 19.20
N LEU A 472 -34.39 1.65 20.07
CA LEU A 472 -34.83 2.07 21.40
C LEU A 472 -35.74 3.30 21.40
N ASN A 473 -35.73 4.07 20.31
CA ASN A 473 -36.29 5.43 20.31
C ASN A 473 -37.46 5.64 19.33
N SER A 474 -37.85 4.64 18.51
CA SER A 474 -38.87 4.89 17.48
C SER A 474 -39.84 3.73 17.26
N PHE A 475 -39.37 2.48 17.10
CA PHE A 475 -40.21 1.27 17.01
C PHE A 475 -39.34 0.05 17.37
N PRO A 476 -39.71 -0.79 18.37
CA PRO A 476 -38.99 -2.03 18.64
C PRO A 476 -39.26 -3.01 17.50
N SER A 477 -38.33 -3.07 16.55
CA SER A 477 -38.32 -4.04 15.47
C SER A 477 -38.02 -5.44 16.04
N LYS A 478 -38.68 -6.46 15.49
CA LYS A 478 -38.40 -7.86 15.83
C LYS A 478 -36.95 -8.25 15.46
N LEU A 479 -36.39 -7.58 14.45
CA LEU A 479 -35.05 -7.83 13.91
C LEU A 479 -33.94 -7.55 14.94
N THR A 480 -33.93 -6.36 15.53
CA THR A 480 -32.92 -5.93 16.50
C THR A 480 -32.91 -6.81 17.75
N ALA A 481 -34.08 -7.25 18.21
CA ALA A 481 -34.20 -8.20 19.32
C ALA A 481 -33.50 -9.53 18.99
N THR A 482 -33.62 -9.98 17.74
CA THR A 482 -33.04 -11.25 17.25
C THR A 482 -31.52 -11.19 17.16
N ILE A 483 -30.95 -10.08 16.66
CA ILE A 483 -29.49 -9.97 16.41
C ILE A 483 -28.69 -9.29 17.53
N LYS A 484 -29.38 -8.73 18.54
CA LYS A 484 -28.74 -7.96 19.64
C LYS A 484 -27.67 -8.76 20.37
N HIS A 485 -27.91 -10.05 20.58
CA HIS A 485 -27.00 -10.89 21.33
C HIS A 485 -25.72 -11.19 20.54
N GLU A 486 -25.86 -11.44 19.24
CA GLU A 486 -24.82 -11.72 18.26
C GLU A 486 -23.93 -10.48 18.08
N ILE A 487 -24.53 -9.29 17.96
CA ILE A 487 -23.79 -8.02 17.89
C ILE A 487 -22.93 -7.84 19.15
N MET A 488 -23.47 -8.14 20.34
CA MET A 488 -22.72 -8.00 21.59
C MET A 488 -21.62 -9.06 21.74
N LYS A 489 -21.86 -10.29 21.30
CA LYS A 489 -20.83 -11.34 21.22
C LYS A 489 -19.70 -10.90 20.30
N LEU A 490 -20.03 -10.44 19.09
CA LEU A 490 -19.05 -9.96 18.12
C LEU A 490 -18.23 -8.80 18.68
N LYS A 491 -18.88 -7.79 19.27
CA LYS A 491 -18.22 -6.67 19.95
C LYS A 491 -17.26 -7.17 21.03
N ASN A 492 -17.69 -8.09 21.89
CA ASN A 492 -16.88 -8.58 23.01
C ASN A 492 -15.66 -9.38 22.55
N ILE A 493 -15.79 -10.19 21.50
CA ILE A 493 -14.63 -10.91 20.93
C ILE A 493 -13.67 -9.92 20.25
N THR A 494 -14.18 -8.80 19.73
CA THR A 494 -13.37 -7.79 19.03
C THR A 494 -12.63 -6.87 19.99
N VAL A 495 -13.37 -6.18 20.87
CA VAL A 495 -12.89 -5.13 21.78
C VAL A 495 -13.46 -5.24 23.19
N GLY A 496 -13.80 -6.45 23.62
CA GLY A 496 -14.24 -6.71 25.00
C GLY A 496 -13.16 -6.41 26.04
N ASP A 497 -13.54 -6.57 27.31
CA ASP A 497 -12.60 -6.50 28.42
C ASP A 497 -11.46 -7.53 28.25
N MET A 498 -10.27 -7.22 28.77
CA MET A 498 -9.10 -8.09 28.74
C MET A 498 -9.37 -9.48 29.32
N ASN A 499 -10.31 -9.59 30.26
CA ASN A 499 -10.79 -10.86 30.82
C ASN A 499 -11.47 -11.77 29.77
N ASN A 500 -12.02 -11.17 28.70
CA ASN A 500 -12.63 -11.88 27.56
C ASN A 500 -11.65 -12.07 26.40
N LEU A 501 -10.35 -11.77 26.62
CA LEU A 501 -9.28 -12.02 25.68
C LEU A 501 -9.60 -11.53 24.24
N PRO A 502 -9.89 -10.23 24.03
CA PRO A 502 -10.25 -9.69 22.72
C PRO A 502 -9.14 -9.90 21.68
N ILE A 503 -9.49 -10.00 20.40
CA ILE A 503 -8.49 -10.11 19.33
C ILE A 503 -7.69 -8.81 19.14
N VAL A 504 -8.29 -7.66 19.45
CA VAL A 504 -7.60 -6.37 19.43
C VAL A 504 -6.65 -6.32 20.63
N LEU A 505 -5.36 -6.26 20.35
CA LEU A 505 -4.28 -6.24 21.35
C LEU A 505 -4.00 -4.83 21.86
N ALA A 506 -4.02 -3.85 20.95
CA ALA A 506 -3.77 -2.46 21.25
C ALA A 506 -4.39 -1.57 20.18
N LYS A 507 -4.71 -0.34 20.56
CA LYS A 507 -5.17 0.72 19.66
C LYS A 507 -4.51 2.03 20.05
N SER A 508 -4.20 2.85 19.05
CA SER A 508 -3.87 4.26 19.26
C SER A 508 -5.12 5.00 19.80
N LYS A 509 -4.94 6.15 20.44
CA LYS A 509 -6.03 6.97 20.98
C LYS A 509 -7.02 7.37 19.90
N GLY A 510 -6.55 7.80 18.72
CA GLY A 510 -7.34 8.15 17.53
C GLY A 510 -8.75 8.66 17.83
N LYS A 511 -8.93 9.98 17.90
CA LYS A 511 -10.16 10.60 18.46
C LYS A 511 -11.38 10.63 17.53
N SER A 512 -11.21 10.31 16.25
CA SER A 512 -12.25 10.43 15.24
C SER A 512 -12.13 9.32 14.19
N ILE A 513 -13.26 8.80 13.73
CA ILE A 513 -13.35 7.89 12.57
C ILE A 513 -13.00 8.63 11.28
N PHE A 514 -13.37 9.91 11.16
CA PHE A 514 -13.08 10.72 9.99
C PHE A 514 -12.80 12.16 10.40
N ASN A 515 -11.79 12.77 9.78
CA ASN A 515 -11.52 14.19 9.89
C ASN A 515 -10.73 14.68 8.67
N ASN A 516 -11.31 15.56 7.88
CA ASN A 516 -10.65 16.20 6.73
C ASN A 516 -10.50 17.73 6.90
N GLY A 517 -10.64 18.23 8.14
CA GLY A 517 -10.60 19.66 8.46
C GLY A 517 -11.92 20.40 8.27
N SER A 518 -12.80 19.96 7.35
CA SER A 518 -14.12 20.57 7.13
C SER A 518 -15.26 19.80 7.80
N ALA A 519 -15.11 18.49 7.97
CA ALA A 519 -16.04 17.62 8.69
C ALA A 519 -15.28 16.67 9.61
N SER A 520 -15.88 16.35 10.76
CA SER A 520 -15.32 15.37 11.69
C SER A 520 -16.40 14.46 12.26
N ILE A 521 -16.14 13.16 12.27
CA ILE A 521 -16.96 12.17 12.97
C ILE A 521 -16.23 11.77 14.25
N ARG A 522 -16.69 12.29 15.38
CA ARG A 522 -16.11 12.07 16.72
C ARG A 522 -16.60 10.76 17.36
N LEU A 523 -16.52 9.68 16.60
CA LEU A 523 -16.68 8.33 17.14
C LEU A 523 -15.30 7.73 17.35
N GLU A 524 -15.14 6.96 18.41
CA GLU A 524 -13.92 6.19 18.59
C GLU A 524 -13.99 4.96 17.66
N PRO A 525 -13.00 4.75 16.79
CA PRO A 525 -12.99 3.55 15.96
C PRO A 525 -12.85 2.28 16.80
N THR A 526 -13.61 1.24 16.43
CA THR A 526 -13.85 0.06 17.27
C THR A 526 -13.14 -1.22 16.84
N GLY A 527 -12.38 -1.23 15.74
CA GLY A 527 -11.63 -2.43 15.38
C GLY A 527 -11.16 -2.43 13.94
N TYR A 528 -12.03 -2.78 13.01
CA TYR A 528 -11.69 -2.89 11.60
C TYR A 528 -12.84 -2.40 10.74
N SER A 529 -12.51 -1.96 9.53
CA SER A 529 -13.50 -1.55 8.55
C SER A 529 -13.93 -2.72 7.64
N ILE A 530 -15.07 -2.54 6.97
CA ILE A 530 -15.50 -3.38 5.85
C ILE A 530 -15.82 -2.47 4.66
N PHE A 531 -15.58 -2.96 3.46
CA PHE A 531 -15.97 -2.26 2.25
C PHE A 531 -17.49 -2.27 2.06
N PHE A 532 -18.02 -1.14 1.61
CA PHE A 532 -19.42 -0.99 1.27
C PHE A 532 -19.59 -0.11 0.01
N PRO A 533 -20.18 -0.61 -1.09
CA PRO A 533 -20.40 0.16 -2.30
C PRO A 533 -21.52 1.20 -2.13
N GLU A 534 -21.38 2.39 -2.72
CA GLU A 534 -22.39 3.47 -2.67
C GLU A 534 -23.31 3.56 -3.90
N LYS A 535 -22.95 2.94 -5.02
CA LYS A 535 -23.70 2.99 -6.29
C LYS A 535 -23.87 1.58 -6.85
N LYS A 536 -24.80 1.41 -7.79
CA LYS A 536 -24.82 0.24 -8.70
C LYS A 536 -23.42 -0.05 -9.21
N ILE A 537 -22.90 -1.16 -8.72
CA ILE A 537 -21.57 -1.67 -9.05
C ILE A 537 -21.50 -1.93 -10.58
N ASP A 538 -22.65 -2.17 -11.22
CA ASP A 538 -22.85 -2.45 -12.64
C ASP A 538 -22.12 -1.50 -13.61
N ASN A 539 -21.81 -0.27 -13.19
CA ASN A 539 -21.14 0.74 -14.03
C ASN A 539 -19.61 0.83 -13.83
N ASP A 540 -19.02 0.00 -12.96
CA ASP A 540 -17.56 -0.01 -12.71
C ASP A 540 -17.03 -1.45 -12.77
N PRO A 541 -16.67 -1.95 -13.97
CA PRO A 541 -16.25 -3.34 -14.19
C PRO A 541 -15.09 -3.79 -13.29
N ASN A 542 -14.18 -2.88 -12.92
CA ASN A 542 -13.09 -3.21 -12.02
C ASN A 542 -13.57 -3.40 -10.61
N LEU A 543 -14.42 -2.50 -10.11
CA LEU A 543 -15.01 -2.71 -8.79
C LEU A 543 -15.80 -4.02 -8.74
N ILE A 544 -16.53 -4.37 -9.80
CA ILE A 544 -17.19 -5.67 -9.93
C ILE A 544 -16.17 -6.81 -9.87
N HIS A 545 -15.12 -6.78 -10.70
CA HIS A 545 -14.11 -7.83 -10.73
C HIS A 545 -13.43 -8.01 -9.37
N ASN A 546 -13.06 -6.90 -8.76
CA ASN A 546 -12.44 -6.82 -7.46
C ASN A 546 -13.30 -7.44 -6.36
N ILE A 547 -14.58 -7.05 -6.27
CA ILE A 547 -15.55 -7.65 -5.34
C ILE A 547 -15.72 -9.15 -5.61
N ARG A 548 -15.81 -9.54 -6.87
CA ARG A 548 -15.94 -10.95 -7.29
C ARG A 548 -14.69 -11.78 -7.05
N SER A 549 -13.53 -11.15 -6.89
CA SER A 549 -12.25 -11.82 -6.62
C SER A 549 -11.85 -11.78 -5.14
N ASP A 550 -12.56 -11.02 -4.30
CA ASP A 550 -12.25 -10.89 -2.89
C ASP A 550 -12.65 -12.16 -2.12
N LEU A 551 -11.66 -12.87 -1.58
CA LEU A 551 -11.87 -14.16 -0.89
C LEU A 551 -12.89 -14.07 0.25
N PHE A 552 -12.92 -12.96 0.98
CA PHE A 552 -13.86 -12.80 2.10
C PHE A 552 -15.30 -12.72 1.61
N LEU A 553 -15.56 -11.93 0.57
CA LEU A 553 -16.89 -11.80 -0.01
C LEU A 553 -17.32 -13.08 -0.75
N THR A 554 -16.41 -13.77 -1.44
CA THR A 554 -16.77 -14.96 -2.23
C THR A 554 -16.93 -16.22 -1.40
N GLU A 555 -16.06 -16.47 -0.42
CA GLU A 555 -16.12 -17.72 0.37
C GLU A 555 -17.17 -17.63 1.48
N PHE A 556 -17.34 -16.44 2.05
CA PHE A 556 -17.90 -16.36 3.39
C PHE A 556 -19.18 -15.54 3.49
N LEU A 557 -19.26 -14.43 2.74
CA LEU A 557 -20.48 -13.66 2.61
C LEU A 557 -21.06 -13.77 1.20
N THR A 558 -21.36 -14.98 0.73
CA THR A 558 -22.01 -15.21 -0.58
C THR A 558 -23.31 -14.40 -0.74
N ASN A 559 -24.02 -14.21 0.37
CA ASN A 559 -25.24 -13.41 0.42
C ASN A 559 -24.97 -11.91 0.55
N TRP A 560 -23.72 -11.44 0.62
CA TRP A 560 -23.37 -10.03 0.65
C TRP A 560 -23.87 -9.31 -0.60
N ASN A 561 -23.75 -9.92 -1.77
CA ASN A 561 -24.29 -9.33 -3.00
C ASN A 561 -25.81 -9.19 -2.94
N THR A 562 -26.52 -10.19 -2.40
CA THR A 562 -27.96 -10.10 -2.15
C THR A 562 -28.28 -8.99 -1.16
N PHE A 563 -27.53 -8.92 -0.07
CA PHE A 563 -27.62 -7.86 0.93
C PHE A 563 -27.49 -6.50 0.25
N LEU A 564 -26.38 -6.27 -0.47
CA LEU A 564 -26.03 -5.04 -1.20
C LEU A 564 -27.08 -4.65 -2.26
N ASN A 565 -27.59 -5.61 -3.04
CA ASN A 565 -28.60 -5.35 -4.06
C ASN A 565 -29.90 -4.81 -3.46
N ASN A 566 -30.30 -5.32 -2.29
CA ASN A 566 -31.50 -4.82 -1.63
C ASN A 566 -31.30 -3.43 -0.99
N ILE A 567 -30.06 -3.03 -0.72
CA ILE A 567 -29.69 -1.70 -0.21
C ILE A 567 -29.93 -0.63 -1.27
N ASP A 568 -29.51 -0.92 -2.50
CA ASP A 568 -29.54 0.00 -3.63
C ASP A 568 -30.98 0.30 -4.09
N SER A 569 -31.94 -0.60 -3.85
CA SER A 569 -33.37 -0.33 -4.07
C SER A 569 -34.01 0.61 -3.05
N GLY A 570 -33.35 0.87 -1.90
CA GLY A 570 -33.93 1.62 -0.77
C GLY A 570 -33.29 2.99 -0.50
N ILE A 571 -32.19 3.31 -1.17
CA ILE A 571 -31.54 4.64 -1.18
C ILE A 571 -32.10 5.43 -2.35
#